data_AF-A0A9N9X4H6-F1
#
_entry.id   AF-A0A9N9X4H6-F1
#
_cell.length_a   1.000
_cell.length_b   1.000
_cell.length_c   1.000
_cell.angle_alpha   90.00
_cell.angle_beta   90.00
_cell.angle_gamma   90.00
#
_symmetry.space_group_name_H-M   'P 1'
#
loop_
_entity.id
_entity.type
_entity.pdbx_description
1 polymer ?
#
loop_
_entity_poly.entity_id
_entity_poly.type
_entity_poly.pdbx_seq_one_letter_code
_entity_poly.pdbx_strand_id
1 'polypeptide(L)'
;MKFVFVFVVFQKLRKNNEFQWPSLAPLVKETHGADDTGIFAQGPWAHLFTGVMEENAIAHLMALASCTSKEFQCDIYKKES
;
A
#
# COMPACT_ATOMS: atom_id res chain seq x y z
N MET A 1 9.08 5.83 -1.03
CA MET A 1 8.12 4.70 -1.03
C MET A 1 7.28 4.78 -2.29
N LYS A 2 6.90 3.65 -2.90
CA LYS A 2 5.94 3.61 -4.03
C LYS A 2 4.79 2.70 -3.63
N PHE A 3 3.59 3.25 -3.58
CA PHE A 3 2.36 2.47 -3.44
C PHE A 3 1.97 1.90 -4.81
N VAL A 4 1.65 0.60 -4.86
CA VAL A 4 1.20 -0.07 -6.08
C VAL A 4 -0.19 -0.65 -5.80
N PHE A 5 -1.22 0.02 -6.33
CA PHE A 5 -2.57 -0.50 -6.32
C PHE A 5 -2.76 -1.49 -7.48
N VAL A 6 -3.03 -2.76 -7.16
CA VAL A 6 -3.46 -3.75 -8.15
C VAL A 6 -4.99 -3.80 -8.13
N PHE A 7 -5.62 -3.12 -9.08
CA PHE A 7 -7.07 -3.21 -9.26
C PHE A 7 -7.43 -4.50 -10.01
N VAL A 8 -7.90 -5.53 -9.31
CA VAL A 8 -8.57 -6.68 -9.95
C VAL A 8 -10.05 -6.34 -10.16
N VAL A 9 -10.33 -5.52 -11.17
CA VAL A 9 -11.64 -5.51 -11.81
C VAL A 9 -11.46 -5.74 -13.30
N PHE A 10 -12.10 -6.80 -13.79
CA PHE A 10 -12.18 -7.10 -15.21
C PHE A 10 -12.92 -5.97 -15.96
N GLN A 11 -12.28 -5.36 -16.97
CA GLN A 11 -12.92 -4.46 -17.95
C GLN A 11 -12.28 -4.59 -19.38
N LYS A 12 -13.07 -4.82 -20.46
CA LYS A 12 -12.71 -4.95 -21.92
C LYS A 12 -12.48 -6.34 -22.61
N LEU A 13 -13.49 -6.87 -23.33
CA LEU A 13 -13.35 -7.71 -24.55
C LEU A 13 -14.00 -6.98 -25.74
N ARG A 14 -13.38 -7.01 -26.95
CA ARG A 14 -13.76 -6.31 -28.21
C ARG A 14 -13.29 -4.86 -28.39
N LYS A 15 -12.09 -4.72 -28.95
CA LYS A 15 -11.45 -3.53 -29.56
C LYS A 15 -12.42 -2.36 -29.89
N ASN A 16 -12.40 -1.34 -29.03
CA ASN A 16 -12.96 0.01 -29.06
C ASN A 16 -12.60 0.62 -27.68
N ASN A 17 -12.35 1.92 -27.51
CA ASN A 17 -11.93 2.43 -26.19
C ASN A 17 -13.05 2.52 -25.14
N GLU A 18 -14.30 2.29 -25.56
CA GLU A 18 -15.50 2.24 -24.70
C GLU A 18 -16.00 0.79 -24.59
N PHE A 19 -15.99 0.21 -23.39
CA PHE A 19 -16.75 -0.99 -23.00
C PHE A 19 -16.41 -1.34 -21.56
N GLN A 20 -17.38 -1.98 -20.92
CA GLN A 20 -17.30 -2.46 -19.57
C GLN A 20 -17.43 -3.99 -19.62
N TRP A 21 -16.50 -4.78 -19.05
CA TRP A 21 -16.80 -6.23 -18.84
C TRP A 21 -17.92 -6.29 -17.77
N PRO A 22 -18.70 -7.38 -17.73
CA PRO A 22 -19.67 -7.62 -16.67
C PRO A 22 -19.10 -7.39 -15.27
N SER A 23 -19.82 -6.60 -14.49
CA SER A 23 -19.75 -6.58 -13.02
C SER A 23 -20.82 -7.52 -12.45
N LEU A 24 -20.63 -7.96 -11.20
CA LEU A 24 -21.63 -8.76 -10.49
C LEU A 24 -22.87 -7.93 -10.08
N ALA A 25 -22.67 -6.63 -9.84
CA ALA A 25 -23.73 -5.68 -9.46
C ALA A 25 -23.74 -4.47 -10.41
N PRO A 26 -24.92 -3.95 -10.83
CA PRO A 26 -25.03 -2.77 -11.66
C PRO A 26 -24.85 -1.49 -10.82
N LEU A 27 -23.72 -0.80 -11.01
CA LEU A 27 -23.42 0.49 -10.37
C LEU A 27 -22.96 1.49 -11.43
N VAL A 28 -23.23 2.79 -11.20
CA VAL A 28 -22.81 3.88 -12.11
C VAL A 28 -21.28 4.07 -12.10
N LYS A 29 -20.64 3.70 -10.99
CA LYS A 29 -19.18 3.69 -10.82
C LYS A 29 -18.81 2.42 -10.04
N GLU A 30 -17.66 1.84 -10.36
CA GLU A 30 -17.06 0.76 -9.58
C GLU A 30 -16.73 1.21 -8.14
N THR A 31 -16.74 0.23 -7.23
CA THR A 31 -16.39 0.38 -5.81
C THR A 31 -15.01 -0.20 -5.57
N HIS A 32 -14.14 0.57 -4.92
CA HIS A 32 -12.79 0.15 -4.57
C HIS A 32 -12.78 -1.21 -3.84
N GLY A 33 -11.92 -2.12 -4.29
CA GLY A 33 -11.64 -3.35 -3.55
C GLY A 33 -10.93 -3.05 -2.24
N ALA A 34 -11.40 -3.67 -1.15
CA ALA A 34 -10.77 -3.62 0.17
C ALA A 34 -9.82 -4.82 0.37
N ASP A 35 -8.99 -5.09 -0.64
CA ASP A 35 -7.98 -6.16 -0.64
C ASP A 35 -6.63 -5.60 -0.19
N ASP A 36 -5.76 -6.45 0.37
CA ASP A 36 -4.49 -6.03 0.96
C ASP A 36 -3.55 -5.43 -0.10
N THR A 37 -3.00 -4.24 0.16
CA THR A 37 -2.11 -3.55 -0.80
C THR A 37 -0.63 -3.78 -0.51
N GLY A 38 0.16 -3.98 -1.57
CA GLY A 38 1.59 -4.25 -1.47
C GLY A 38 2.43 -3.01 -1.13
N ILE A 39 3.23 -3.10 -0.06
CA ILE A 39 4.18 -2.06 0.35
C ILE A 39 5.57 -2.36 -0.22
N PHE A 40 6.17 -1.40 -0.92
CA PHE A 40 7.53 -1.49 -1.45
C PHE A 40 8.45 -0.43 -0.83
N ALA A 41 9.39 -0.89 0.01
CA ALA A 41 10.37 -0.06 0.70
C ALA A 41 11.81 -0.28 0.17
N GLN A 42 12.60 0.79 0.13
CA GLN A 42 14.02 0.78 -0.22
C GLN A 42 14.71 1.97 0.46
N GLY A 43 15.90 1.74 1.03
CA GLY A 43 16.69 2.75 1.74
C GLY A 43 16.95 2.37 3.21
N PRO A 44 17.43 3.31 4.04
CA PRO A 44 17.54 3.13 5.49
C PRO A 44 16.21 2.66 6.07
N TRP A 45 16.25 1.72 7.02
CA TRP A 45 15.07 1.14 7.69
C TRP A 45 14.07 0.40 6.78
N ALA A 46 14.41 0.08 5.52
CA ALA A 46 13.53 -0.69 4.64
C ALA A 46 13.17 -2.09 5.20
N HIS A 47 14.03 -2.66 6.06
CA HIS A 47 13.80 -3.94 6.74
C HIS A 47 12.66 -3.90 7.77
N LEU A 48 12.12 -2.73 8.14
CA LEU A 48 10.95 -2.61 9.01
C LEU A 48 9.63 -2.96 8.29
N PHE A 49 9.62 -2.92 6.96
CA PHE A 49 8.43 -3.19 6.15
C PHE A 49 8.40 -4.66 5.73
N THR A 50 8.13 -5.55 6.68
CA THR A 50 8.10 -7.01 6.49
C THR A 50 6.81 -7.63 7.02
N GLY A 51 6.25 -8.61 6.30
CA GLY A 51 5.03 -9.30 6.69
C GLY A 51 3.75 -8.56 6.29
N VAL A 52 2.65 -8.86 6.98
CA VAL A 52 1.37 -8.16 6.85
C VAL A 52 1.28 -7.13 7.98
N MET A 53 0.85 -5.91 7.65
CA MET A 53 0.80 -4.78 8.57
C MET A 53 -0.35 -3.83 8.23
N GLU A 54 -0.94 -3.23 9.25
CA GLU A 54 -2.02 -2.25 9.13
C GLU A 54 -1.58 -0.99 8.36
N GLU A 55 -2.49 -0.37 7.60
CA GLU A 55 -2.19 0.84 6.81
C GLU A 55 -1.71 2.00 7.70
N ASN A 56 -2.22 2.10 8.93
CA ASN A 56 -1.79 3.12 9.89
C ASN A 56 -0.32 2.97 10.35
N ALA A 57 0.20 1.74 10.39
CA ALA A 57 1.57 1.45 10.83
C ALA A 57 2.60 2.02 9.85
N ILE A 58 2.23 2.20 8.57
CA ILE A 58 3.06 2.82 7.54
C ILE A 58 3.56 4.20 7.99
N ALA A 59 2.67 5.04 8.53
CA ALA A 59 3.02 6.38 8.99
C ALA A 59 3.96 6.37 10.20
N HIS A 60 3.76 5.45 11.14
CA HIS A 60 4.60 5.29 12.33
C HIS A 60 6.01 4.78 11.96
N LEU A 61 6.11 3.77 11.09
CA LEU A 61 7.40 3.25 10.61
C LEU A 61 8.15 4.29 9.77
N MET A 62 7.46 5.10 8.97
CA MET A 62 8.08 6.24 8.27
C MET A 62 8.65 7.28 9.26
N ALA A 63 7.90 7.65 10.30
CA ALA A 63 8.34 8.64 11.28
C ALA A 63 9.53 8.16 12.14
N LEU A 64 9.60 6.86 12.44
CA LEU A 64 10.75 6.20 13.04
C LEU A 64 11.96 6.24 12.08
N ALA A 65 11.76 5.84 10.83
CA ALA A 65 12.82 5.82 9.82
C ALA A 65 13.42 7.20 9.52
N SER A 66 12.63 8.28 9.65
CA SER A 66 13.06 9.66 9.49
C SER A 66 13.49 10.34 10.81
N CYS A 67 13.59 9.61 11.93
CA CYS A 67 13.90 10.15 13.26
C CYS A 67 13.03 11.37 13.66
N THR A 68 11.77 11.40 13.21
CA THR A 68 10.86 12.56 13.39
C THR A 68 9.84 12.33 14.50
N SER A 69 9.56 11.07 14.84
CA SER A 69 8.71 10.72 16.00
C SER A 69 9.42 11.01 17.33
N LYS A 70 8.68 11.60 18.28
CA LYS A 70 9.10 11.69 19.70
C LYS A 70 8.80 10.42 20.50
N GLU A 71 7.82 9.63 20.03
CA GLU A 71 7.38 8.39 20.67
C GLU A 71 8.37 7.23 20.44
N PHE A 72 8.86 7.10 19.20
CA PHE A 72 9.78 6.04 18.78
C PHE A 72 11.14 6.65 18.46
N GLN A 73 12.10 6.43 19.36
CA GLN A 73 13.46 6.97 19.27
C GLN A 73 14.30 6.11 18.31
N CYS A 74 14.73 6.68 17.18
CA CYS A 74 15.52 5.94 16.18
C CYS A 74 16.91 5.49 16.68
N ASP A 75 17.41 6.09 17.76
CA ASP A 75 18.67 5.72 18.42
C ASP A 75 18.59 4.39 19.19
N ILE A 76 17.40 3.96 19.60
CA ILE A 76 17.19 2.68 20.32
C ILE A 76 17.42 1.52 19.33
N TYR A 77 16.75 1.56 18.17
CA TYR A 77 16.90 0.54 17.14
C TYR A 77 18.33 0.45 16.57
N LYS A 78 19.07 1.56 16.52
CA LYS A 78 20.48 1.60 16.10
C LYS A 78 21.43 0.83 17.02
N LYS A 79 20.96 0.38 18.18
CA LYS A 79 21.77 -0.28 19.21
C LYS A 79 21.66 -1.82 19.18
N GLU A 80 20.75 -2.35 18.36
CA GLU A 80 20.49 -3.79 18.22
C GLU A 80 20.81 -4.33 16.80
N SER A 81 21.42 -3.50 15.96
CA SER A 81 21.89 -3.81 14.58
C SER A 81 23.39 -3.65 14.42
#